data_AF-A0A193BU57-F1
#
_entry.id   AF-A0A193BU57-F1
#
_cell.length_a   1.000
_cell.length_b   1.000
_cell.length_c   1.000
_cell.angle_alpha   90.00
_cell.angle_beta   90.00
_cell.angle_gamma   90.00
#
_symmetry.space_group_name_H-M   'P 1'
#
loop_
_entity.id
_entity.type
_entity.pdbx_description
1 polymer ?
#
loop_
_entity_poly.entity_id
_entity_poly.type
_entity_poly.pdbx_seq_one_letter_code
_entity_poly.pdbx_strand_id
1 'polypeptide(L)'
;MEEAPSRRRRLPVIIAAVVVAGAALVAAITFAPKDGPKPEAAAVQSSVPPAPPTSSAPAEMPKEQPKVPQQMGQEFDAWVSKTSGWLDIPLRAMTGYAKTTVALSKETPGCRLSWVTLAALGKIASDHGRVTGSSLGADGVMTAPLGAVEVRDFYNKVVSSANASGPLQLTPAVWSRFQASASGGKPNPQNIDDATLTAGRALCAGGRDLGQGQTWWNAVSTLQPAPLLMHRTLATVNVYGTVGQSPQPPNAAALSAVNFAIDKIGLPYVWGGNGTGGGDPGFDCSGLTTAAYASAGVKLMRTAHTQYHSVSKVTDPQLGDLIFYGEPNTKIHHVGLYIGNQQMIDAPQTGQAVQVHTYRKRGDDYAGAGRPTA
;
A
#
# COMPACT_ATOMS: atom_id res chain seq x y z
N MET A 1 -69.73 29.37 3.51
CA MET A 1 -69.82 30.80 3.07
C MET A 1 -69.05 30.92 1.76
N GLU A 2 -69.55 30.46 0.60
CA GLU A 2 -70.95 30.49 0.07
C GLU A 2 -71.31 31.91 -0.40
N GLU A 3 -71.84 32.14 -1.60
CA GLU A 3 -72.44 31.22 -2.58
C GLU A 3 -72.10 31.63 -4.04
N ALA A 4 -72.42 30.80 -5.03
CA ALA A 4 -72.37 31.13 -6.46
C ALA A 4 -73.56 30.52 -7.22
N PRO A 5 -74.08 31.22 -8.24
CA PRO A 5 -74.07 30.66 -9.61
C PRO A 5 -73.54 31.74 -10.61
N SER A 6 -73.81 31.84 -11.92
CA SER A 6 -74.73 31.21 -12.89
C SER A 6 -74.24 31.50 -14.33
N ARG A 7 -74.46 30.72 -15.41
CA ARG A 7 -74.86 29.31 -15.67
C ARG A 7 -74.97 29.16 -17.21
N ARG A 8 -74.90 27.92 -17.76
CA ARG A 8 -75.23 27.46 -19.17
C ARG A 8 -74.04 27.27 -20.14
N ARG A 9 -74.04 26.25 -21.03
CA ARG A 9 -74.84 24.99 -21.13
C ARG A 9 -74.17 23.93 -22.04
N ARG A 10 -74.21 22.66 -21.60
CA ARG A 10 -74.37 21.40 -22.35
C ARG A 10 -73.37 20.99 -23.46
N LEU A 11 -72.72 19.85 -23.23
CA LEU A 11 -72.23 18.91 -24.24
C LEU A 11 -73.39 18.10 -24.86
N PRO A 12 -73.15 17.29 -25.92
CA PRO A 12 -73.07 15.84 -25.70
C PRO A 12 -71.90 15.14 -26.42
N VAL A 13 -71.64 13.88 -26.02
CA VAL A 13 -70.66 12.95 -26.61
C VAL A 13 -71.32 12.04 -27.64
N ILE A 14 -70.58 11.56 -28.65
CA ILE A 14 -70.76 10.25 -29.29
C ILE A 14 -69.39 9.71 -29.76
N ILE A 15 -69.25 8.39 -29.88
CA ILE A 15 -67.98 7.66 -30.03
C ILE A 15 -67.98 6.87 -31.34
N ALA A 16 -66.86 6.87 -32.08
CA ALA A 16 -66.45 5.78 -32.97
C ALA A 16 -64.94 5.91 -33.31
N ALA A 17 -64.27 4.78 -33.57
CA ALA A 17 -62.88 4.74 -34.03
C ALA A 17 -62.72 3.70 -35.15
N VAL A 18 -61.87 4.00 -36.14
CA VAL A 18 -61.45 3.07 -37.20
C VAL A 18 -59.95 3.29 -37.47
N VAL A 19 -59.21 2.20 -37.63
CA VAL A 19 -57.77 2.20 -37.96
C VAL A 19 -57.58 1.84 -39.42
N VAL A 20 -56.73 2.57 -40.13
CA VAL A 20 -56.14 2.15 -41.41
C VAL A 20 -54.64 2.46 -41.37
N ALA A 21 -53.81 1.47 -41.68
CA ALA A 21 -52.37 1.64 -41.81
C ALA A 21 -51.99 1.99 -43.25
N GLY A 22 -50.99 2.86 -43.43
CA GLY A 22 -50.44 3.21 -44.74
C GLY A 22 -48.95 3.47 -44.64
N ALA A 23 -48.14 2.52 -45.10
CA ALA A 23 -46.69 2.68 -45.21
C ALA A 23 -46.32 3.15 -46.62
N ALA A 24 -45.61 4.28 -46.72
CA ALA A 24 -45.01 4.76 -47.95
C ALA A 24 -43.63 5.35 -47.64
N LEU A 25 -42.59 4.83 -48.29
CA LEU A 25 -41.21 5.23 -48.09
C LEU A 25 -40.81 6.26 -49.17
N VAL A 26 -40.37 7.45 -48.77
CA VAL A 26 -39.70 8.41 -49.67
C VAL A 26 -38.47 8.94 -48.95
N ALA A 27 -37.29 8.75 -49.57
CA ALA A 27 -36.03 9.21 -49.02
C ALA A 27 -35.75 10.67 -49.40
N ALA A 28 -35.34 11.48 -48.41
CA ALA A 28 -34.76 12.80 -48.63
C ALA A 28 -33.32 12.80 -48.10
N ILE A 29 -32.35 12.71 -49.00
CA ILE A 29 -30.93 12.82 -48.67
C ILE A 29 -30.57 14.31 -48.65
N THR A 30 -30.19 14.84 -47.49
CA THR A 30 -29.55 16.15 -47.35
C THR A 30 -28.18 16.00 -46.69
N PHE A 31 -27.20 16.74 -47.20
CA PHE A 31 -25.81 16.60 -46.79
C PHE A 31 -25.53 17.34 -45.48
N ALA A 32 -25.00 16.63 -44.49
CA ALA A 32 -24.33 17.24 -43.34
C ALA A 32 -22.80 17.28 -43.57
N PRO A 33 -22.09 18.34 -43.17
CA PRO A 33 -20.63 18.38 -43.25
C PRO A 33 -19.97 17.27 -42.42
N LYS A 34 -18.86 16.73 -42.92
CA LYS A 34 -17.94 15.93 -42.10
C LYS A 34 -17.08 16.86 -41.24
N ASP A 35 -16.33 16.25 -40.31
CA ASP A 35 -15.31 16.87 -39.46
C ASP A 35 -15.81 17.56 -38.17
N GLY A 36 -16.68 16.85 -37.43
CA GLY A 36 -16.70 16.95 -35.97
C GLY A 36 -15.56 16.10 -35.35
N PRO A 37 -15.02 16.45 -34.17
CA PRO A 37 -13.97 15.68 -33.53
C PRO A 37 -14.46 14.26 -33.24
N LYS A 38 -13.76 13.28 -33.81
CA LYS A 38 -14.04 11.86 -33.59
C LYS A 38 -13.96 11.57 -32.09
N PRO A 39 -15.01 11.02 -31.44
CA PRO A 39 -14.92 10.67 -30.04
C PRO A 39 -13.80 9.64 -29.88
N GLU A 40 -12.82 9.98 -29.05
CA GLU A 40 -11.74 9.07 -28.69
C GLU A 40 -12.39 7.83 -28.06
N ALA A 41 -12.20 6.68 -28.69
CA ALA A 41 -12.93 5.48 -28.31
C ALA A 41 -12.55 5.11 -26.88
N ALA A 42 -13.53 5.15 -25.97
CA ALA A 42 -13.33 4.81 -24.57
C ALA A 42 -12.60 3.46 -24.50
N ALA A 43 -11.37 3.48 -24.00
CA ALA A 43 -10.44 2.37 -24.13
C ALA A 43 -11.07 1.13 -23.49
N VAL A 44 -11.36 0.11 -24.32
CA VAL A 44 -12.04 -1.11 -23.87
C VAL A 44 -11.21 -1.71 -22.74
N GLN A 45 -11.81 -1.78 -21.54
CA GLN A 45 -11.13 -2.31 -20.37
C GLN A 45 -10.62 -3.72 -20.68
N SER A 46 -9.30 -3.89 -20.61
CA SER A 46 -8.63 -5.17 -20.89
C SER A 46 -9.24 -6.26 -20.01
N SER A 47 -9.85 -7.26 -20.64
CA SER A 47 -10.35 -8.46 -19.96
C SER A 47 -9.24 -9.39 -19.48
N VAL A 48 -7.97 -9.12 -19.82
CA VAL A 48 -6.81 -9.80 -19.24
C VAL A 48 -6.66 -9.38 -17.76
N PRO A 49 -6.73 -10.32 -16.80
CA PRO A 49 -6.57 -10.00 -15.38
C PRO A 49 -5.17 -9.46 -15.04
N PRO A 50 -5.02 -8.57 -14.04
CA PRO A 50 -3.72 -8.02 -13.65
C PRO A 50 -2.78 -9.11 -13.12
N ALA A 51 -1.58 -9.24 -13.70
CA ALA A 51 -0.57 -10.11 -13.12
C ALA A 51 -0.30 -9.70 -11.66
N PRO A 52 -0.29 -10.65 -10.70
CA PRO A 52 0.00 -10.34 -9.30
C PRO A 52 1.42 -9.74 -9.18
N PRO A 53 1.70 -8.97 -8.10
CA PRO A 53 2.99 -8.31 -7.92
C PRO A 53 4.18 -9.24 -8.20
N THR A 54 5.05 -8.83 -9.10
CA THR A 54 6.13 -9.67 -9.62
C THR A 54 7.22 -9.81 -8.55
N SER A 55 7.26 -10.99 -7.92
CA SER A 55 8.19 -11.37 -6.83
C SER A 55 9.67 -11.30 -7.24
N SER A 56 10.18 -10.08 -7.35
CA SER A 56 11.58 -9.75 -7.58
C SER A 56 12.17 -9.20 -6.28
N ALA A 57 13.25 -9.83 -5.79
CA ALA A 57 13.96 -9.33 -4.62
C ALA A 57 14.55 -7.93 -4.88
N PRO A 58 14.66 -7.07 -3.85
CA PRO A 58 15.47 -5.86 -3.95
C PRO A 58 16.93 -6.23 -4.20
N ALA A 59 17.67 -5.40 -4.95
CA ALA A 59 19.07 -5.66 -5.25
C ALA A 59 19.95 -5.66 -3.98
N GLU A 60 19.76 -4.64 -3.13
CA GLU A 60 20.38 -4.51 -1.81
C GLU A 60 19.31 -4.03 -0.80
N MET A 61 19.47 -4.40 0.48
CA MET A 61 18.79 -3.70 1.58
C MET A 61 19.54 -2.40 1.89
N PRO A 62 18.95 -1.43 2.62
CA PRO A 62 19.67 -0.21 3.02
C PRO A 62 20.99 -0.55 3.71
N LYS A 63 22.10 -0.04 3.17
CA LYS A 63 23.48 -0.35 3.62
C LYS A 63 23.73 0.02 5.07
N GLU A 64 23.03 1.06 5.54
CA GLU A 64 22.88 1.37 6.94
C GLU A 64 21.39 1.21 7.34
N GLN A 65 21.18 0.57 8.49
CA GLN A 65 19.88 0.31 9.09
C GLN A 65 19.70 1.21 10.32
N PRO A 66 18.47 1.65 10.65
CA PRO A 66 18.24 2.47 11.84
C PRO A 66 18.66 1.75 13.11
N LYS A 67 19.69 2.28 13.77
CA LYS A 67 20.33 1.69 14.96
C LYS A 67 19.38 1.75 16.15
N VAL A 68 19.32 0.64 16.88
CA VAL A 68 18.66 0.54 18.19
C VAL A 68 19.72 0.74 19.29
N PRO A 69 19.46 1.49 20.37
CA PRO A 69 20.34 1.54 21.53
C PRO A 69 20.59 0.12 22.10
N GLN A 70 21.86 -0.24 22.34
CA GLN A 70 22.24 -1.63 22.66
C GLN A 70 22.15 -1.99 24.16
N GLN A 71 21.89 -1.00 25.00
CA GLN A 71 21.64 -1.12 26.44
C GLN A 71 20.19 -0.72 26.74
N MET A 72 19.54 -1.42 27.67
CA MET A 72 18.17 -1.11 28.12
C MET A 72 18.23 0.01 29.17
N GLY A 73 17.29 0.96 29.11
CA GLY A 73 17.25 2.14 29.98
C GLY A 73 16.82 3.39 29.23
N GLN A 74 17.04 4.56 29.84
CA GLN A 74 16.45 5.84 29.39
C GLN A 74 16.65 6.17 27.91
N GLU A 75 17.84 5.94 27.33
CA GLU A 75 18.08 6.17 25.90
C GLU A 75 17.28 5.23 25.00
N PHE A 76 17.15 3.96 25.39
CA PHE A 76 16.35 2.96 24.68
C PHE A 76 14.87 3.30 24.78
N ASP A 77 14.38 3.64 25.97
CA ASP A 77 12.97 3.95 26.20
C ASP A 77 12.55 5.24 25.47
N ALA A 78 13.43 6.26 25.47
CA ALA A 78 13.23 7.49 24.69
C ALA A 78 13.25 7.24 23.18
N TRP A 79 14.18 6.40 22.68
CA TRP A 79 14.24 6.02 21.26
C TRP A 79 13.02 5.19 20.83
N VAL A 80 12.58 4.25 21.67
CA VAL A 80 11.37 3.43 21.44
C VAL A 80 10.13 4.32 21.41
N SER A 81 9.97 5.23 22.38
CA SER A 81 8.85 6.18 22.45
C SER A 81 8.79 7.11 21.24
N LYS A 82 9.91 7.72 20.86
CA LYS A 82 10.02 8.58 19.68
C LYS A 82 9.65 7.83 18.39
N THR A 83 10.24 6.65 18.19
CA THR A 83 10.03 5.84 16.97
C THR A 83 8.61 5.28 16.90
N SER A 84 8.04 4.89 18.04
CA SER A 84 6.63 4.47 18.18
C SER A 84 5.68 5.57 17.73
N GLY A 85 5.84 6.79 18.25
CA GLY A 85 4.99 7.94 17.90
C GLY A 85 5.14 8.41 16.45
N TRP A 86 6.35 8.35 15.88
CA TRP A 86 6.60 8.76 14.48
C TRP A 86 6.04 7.79 13.42
N LEU A 87 5.73 6.54 13.78
CA LEU A 87 5.36 5.48 12.83
C LEU A 87 4.01 4.82 13.11
N ASP A 88 3.26 5.30 14.11
CA ASP A 88 2.00 4.69 14.58
C ASP A 88 2.18 3.19 14.94
N ILE A 89 3.33 2.87 15.55
CA ILE A 89 3.61 1.53 16.08
C ILE A 89 3.25 1.56 17.57
N PRO A 90 2.33 0.70 18.08
CA PRO A 90 2.03 0.62 19.50
C PRO A 90 3.29 0.44 20.34
N LEU A 91 3.47 1.26 21.38
CA LEU A 91 4.69 1.33 22.19
C LEU A 91 5.17 -0.06 22.63
N ARG A 92 4.24 -0.91 23.10
CA ARG A 92 4.53 -2.27 23.55
C ARG A 92 5.07 -3.18 22.45
N ALA A 93 4.62 -3.02 21.20
CA ALA A 93 5.13 -3.73 20.04
C ALA A 93 6.52 -3.23 19.65
N MET A 94 6.69 -1.90 19.62
CA MET A 94 7.98 -1.26 19.34
C MET A 94 9.07 -1.73 20.31
N THR A 95 8.77 -1.79 21.61
CA THR A 95 9.64 -2.38 22.64
C THR A 95 10.06 -3.81 22.31
N GLY A 96 9.13 -4.66 21.84
CA GLY A 96 9.42 -6.06 21.50
C GLY A 96 10.37 -6.19 20.30
N TYR A 97 10.06 -5.50 19.19
CA TYR A 97 10.92 -5.48 17.99
C TYR A 97 12.34 -4.99 18.32
N ALA A 98 12.44 -3.94 19.13
CA ALA A 98 13.70 -3.37 19.58
C ALA A 98 14.49 -4.34 20.48
N LYS A 99 13.85 -4.93 21.50
CA LYS A 99 14.47 -5.93 22.39
C LYS A 99 15.00 -7.14 21.62
N THR A 100 14.20 -7.71 20.71
CA THR A 100 14.64 -8.83 19.86
C THR A 100 15.83 -8.45 18.99
N THR A 101 15.84 -7.25 18.43
CA THR A 101 16.97 -6.79 17.60
C THR A 101 18.26 -6.68 18.42
N VAL A 102 18.18 -6.22 19.67
CA VAL A 102 19.31 -6.12 20.61
C VAL A 102 19.72 -7.48 21.20
N ALA A 103 18.83 -8.47 21.21
CA ALA A 103 19.15 -9.85 21.57
C ALA A 103 19.86 -10.56 20.41
N LEU A 104 19.29 -10.52 19.20
CA LEU A 104 19.82 -11.22 18.04
C LEU A 104 21.06 -10.56 17.41
N SER A 105 21.33 -9.27 17.70
CA SER A 105 22.65 -8.66 17.43
C SER A 105 23.77 -9.31 18.26
N LYS A 106 23.43 -9.94 19.40
CA LYS A 106 24.37 -10.61 20.31
C LYS A 106 24.40 -12.13 20.10
N GLU A 107 23.24 -12.76 19.89
CA GLU A 107 23.15 -14.20 19.57
C GLU A 107 23.70 -14.53 18.17
N THR A 108 23.41 -13.68 17.17
CA THR A 108 23.69 -13.95 15.75
C THR A 108 24.11 -12.67 15.00
N PRO A 109 25.24 -12.02 15.34
CA PRO A 109 25.64 -10.73 14.75
C PRO A 109 25.72 -10.75 13.22
N GLY A 110 26.18 -11.85 12.61
CA GLY A 110 26.22 -12.03 11.16
C GLY A 110 24.85 -12.03 10.46
N CYS A 111 23.75 -12.17 11.21
CA CYS A 111 22.40 -12.09 10.65
C CYS A 111 22.04 -10.67 10.19
N ARG A 112 22.56 -9.64 10.86
CA ARG A 112 22.23 -8.22 10.60
C ARG A 112 20.72 -7.92 10.55
N LEU A 113 19.92 -8.65 11.33
CA LEU A 113 18.48 -8.40 11.49
C LEU A 113 18.25 -6.98 12.02
N SER A 114 17.29 -6.29 11.41
CA SER A 114 16.90 -4.93 11.77
C SER A 114 15.44 -4.91 12.25
N TRP A 115 15.15 -4.12 13.29
CA TRP A 115 13.83 -4.00 13.90
C TRP A 115 12.74 -3.65 12.87
N VAL A 116 13.09 -2.92 11.81
CA VAL A 116 12.16 -2.53 10.73
C VAL A 116 11.54 -3.75 10.06
N THR A 117 12.25 -4.88 9.95
CA THR A 117 11.74 -6.11 9.34
C THR A 117 10.71 -6.77 10.25
N LEU A 118 10.98 -6.82 11.56
CA LEU A 118 10.04 -7.36 12.56
C LEU A 118 8.80 -6.47 12.70
N ALA A 119 8.99 -5.15 12.68
CA ALA A 119 7.90 -4.18 12.71
C ALA A 119 7.04 -4.22 11.45
N ALA A 120 7.65 -4.27 10.25
CA ALA A 120 6.92 -4.40 8.98
C ALA A 120 6.14 -5.71 8.90
N LEU A 121 6.74 -6.84 9.31
CA LEU A 121 6.03 -8.11 9.47
C LEU A 121 4.80 -7.96 10.36
N GLY A 122 4.93 -7.35 11.53
CA GLY A 122 3.81 -7.09 12.45
C GLY A 122 2.74 -6.14 11.89
N LYS A 123 3.13 -5.09 11.15
CA LYS A 123 2.21 -4.16 10.48
C LYS A 123 1.35 -4.92 9.46
N ILE A 124 1.99 -5.69 8.58
CA ILE A 124 1.32 -6.41 7.48
C ILE A 124 0.59 -7.68 7.96
N ALA A 125 1.01 -8.27 9.09
CA ALA A 125 0.35 -9.43 9.69
C ALA A 125 -0.94 -9.09 10.45
N SER A 126 -0.95 -8.00 11.24
CA SER A 126 -2.02 -7.76 12.21
C SER A 126 -2.18 -6.28 12.64
N ASP A 127 -1.58 -5.34 11.90
CA ASP A 127 -1.45 -3.94 12.33
C ASP A 127 -0.86 -3.83 13.76
N HIS A 128 0.23 -4.55 14.01
CA HIS A 128 0.89 -4.68 15.32
C HIS A 128 -0.01 -5.21 16.46
N GLY A 129 -1.03 -6.00 16.11
CA GLY A 129 -2.01 -6.58 17.02
C GLY A 129 -3.34 -5.82 17.09
N ARG A 130 -3.51 -4.72 16.35
CA ARG A 130 -4.74 -3.88 16.40
C ARG A 130 -5.91 -4.40 15.56
N VAL A 131 -5.69 -5.35 14.66
CA VAL A 131 -6.78 -5.99 13.89
C VAL A 131 -7.87 -6.57 14.80
N THR A 132 -9.11 -6.57 14.30
CA THR A 132 -10.32 -7.03 15.03
C THR A 132 -10.59 -6.31 16.36
N GLY A 133 -9.94 -5.17 16.63
CA GLY A 133 -10.10 -4.42 17.88
C GLY A 133 -9.33 -5.02 19.07
N SER A 134 -8.45 -5.98 18.84
CA SER A 134 -7.53 -6.48 19.87
C SER A 134 -6.41 -5.47 20.14
N SER A 135 -5.63 -5.69 21.20
CA SER A 135 -4.53 -4.82 21.61
C SER A 135 -3.49 -5.60 22.41
N LEU A 136 -2.30 -5.03 22.61
CA LEU A 136 -1.27 -5.62 23.46
C LEU A 136 -1.40 -5.10 24.90
N GLY A 137 -1.52 -6.02 25.85
CA GLY A 137 -1.39 -5.72 27.28
C GLY A 137 0.02 -5.25 27.65
N ALA A 138 0.20 -4.72 28.86
CA ALA A 138 1.51 -4.23 29.32
C ALA A 138 2.58 -5.34 29.41
N ASP A 139 2.15 -6.56 29.75
CA ASP A 139 2.95 -7.79 29.69
C ASP A 139 3.35 -8.18 28.25
N GLY A 140 2.65 -7.67 27.24
CA GLY A 140 2.81 -7.96 25.82
C GLY A 140 1.93 -9.08 25.30
N VAL A 141 0.97 -9.59 26.08
CA VAL A 141 0.01 -10.59 25.60
C VAL A 141 -1.16 -9.89 24.89
N MET A 142 -1.69 -10.49 23.83
CA MET A 142 -2.93 -10.02 23.19
C MET A 142 -4.10 -10.02 24.19
N THR A 143 -4.79 -8.89 24.32
CA THR A 143 -5.98 -8.73 25.19
C THR A 143 -7.15 -9.62 24.75
N ALA A 144 -7.29 -9.83 23.44
CA ALA A 144 -8.10 -10.90 22.86
C ALA A 144 -7.22 -11.77 21.93
N PRO A 145 -7.11 -13.10 22.13
CA PRO A 145 -6.22 -13.95 21.34
C PRO A 145 -6.47 -13.88 19.83
N LEU A 146 -5.43 -13.56 19.06
CA LEU A 146 -5.50 -13.51 17.60
C LEU A 146 -5.28 -14.90 17.00
N GLY A 147 -6.32 -15.41 16.35
CA GLY A 147 -6.22 -16.54 15.41
C GLY A 147 -5.62 -16.11 14.06
N ALA A 148 -5.96 -16.84 12.99
CA ALA A 148 -5.51 -16.50 11.64
C ALA A 148 -6.25 -15.26 11.11
N VAL A 149 -5.49 -14.22 10.79
CA VAL A 149 -5.98 -12.98 10.17
C VAL A 149 -6.10 -13.22 8.67
N GLU A 150 -7.31 -13.06 8.13
CA GLU A 150 -7.54 -13.26 6.70
C GLU A 150 -7.05 -12.04 5.90
N VAL A 151 -6.08 -12.26 5.00
CA VAL A 151 -5.69 -11.28 3.98
C VAL A 151 -5.99 -11.89 2.62
N ARG A 152 -6.68 -11.13 1.78
CA ARG A 152 -7.02 -11.52 0.40
C ARG A 152 -6.27 -10.68 -0.62
N ASP A 153 -6.01 -11.27 -1.78
CA ASP A 153 -5.58 -10.54 -2.96
C ASP A 153 -6.78 -9.94 -3.73
N PHE A 154 -6.49 -9.23 -4.82
CA PHE A 154 -7.52 -8.63 -5.68
C PHE A 154 -8.47 -9.66 -6.31
N TYR A 155 -8.08 -10.94 -6.41
CA TYR A 155 -8.93 -12.03 -6.87
C TYR A 155 -9.86 -12.59 -5.77
N ASN A 156 -9.94 -11.91 -4.64
CA ASN A 156 -10.65 -12.35 -3.44
C ASN A 156 -10.12 -13.71 -2.92
N LYS A 157 -8.90 -14.11 -3.30
CA LYS A 157 -8.26 -15.35 -2.85
C LYS A 157 -7.50 -15.07 -1.55
N VAL A 158 -7.66 -15.94 -0.55
CA VAL A 158 -6.89 -15.86 0.70
C VAL A 158 -5.42 -16.13 0.43
N VAL A 159 -4.55 -15.22 0.89
CA VAL A 159 -3.09 -15.27 0.73
C VAL A 159 -2.33 -15.18 2.06
N SER A 160 -3.01 -14.90 3.18
CA SER A 160 -2.44 -15.16 4.51
C SER A 160 -2.38 -16.65 4.81
N SER A 161 -1.55 -17.04 5.78
CA SER A 161 -1.34 -18.45 6.12
C SER A 161 -2.42 -18.98 7.05
N ALA A 162 -3.02 -20.12 6.68
CA ALA A 162 -3.98 -20.82 7.53
C ALA A 162 -3.35 -21.24 8.86
N ASN A 163 -4.15 -21.19 9.94
CA ASN A 163 -3.74 -21.51 11.31
C ASN A 163 -2.56 -20.67 11.85
N ALA A 164 -2.25 -19.54 11.22
CA ALA A 164 -1.39 -18.51 11.79
C ALA A 164 -1.95 -17.98 13.12
N SER A 165 -1.09 -17.47 14.00
CA SER A 165 -1.51 -16.99 15.32
C SER A 165 -0.68 -15.81 15.82
N GLY A 166 -1.30 -15.01 16.69
CA GLY A 166 -0.67 -13.90 17.39
C GLY A 166 -0.41 -12.65 16.54
N PRO A 167 0.24 -11.62 17.12
CA PRO A 167 0.47 -10.35 16.43
C PRO A 167 1.41 -10.46 15.21
N LEU A 168 2.20 -11.52 15.08
CA LEU A 168 3.09 -11.74 13.93
C LEU A 168 2.59 -12.83 12.98
N GLN A 169 1.40 -13.38 13.22
CA GLN A 169 0.76 -14.39 12.36
C GLN A 169 1.69 -15.56 12.00
N LEU A 170 2.39 -16.08 13.02
CA LEU A 170 3.35 -17.16 12.82
C LEU A 170 2.60 -18.48 12.63
N THR A 171 3.02 -19.25 11.62
CA THR A 171 2.42 -20.55 11.31
C THR A 171 2.83 -21.62 12.33
N PRO A 172 2.05 -22.70 12.52
CA PRO A 172 2.41 -23.77 13.45
C PRO A 172 3.76 -24.43 13.10
N ALA A 173 4.14 -24.46 11.82
CA ALA A 173 5.43 -24.99 11.37
C ALA A 173 6.61 -24.08 11.75
N VAL A 174 6.46 -22.76 11.65
CA VAL A 174 7.45 -21.79 12.13
C VAL A 174 7.54 -21.85 13.65
N TRP A 175 6.39 -21.83 14.34
CA TRP A 175 6.33 -21.86 15.80
C TRP A 175 6.99 -23.11 16.37
N SER A 176 6.58 -24.30 15.91
CA SER A 176 7.13 -25.58 16.38
C SER A 176 8.66 -25.66 16.26
N ARG A 177 9.23 -25.10 15.19
CA ARG A 177 10.67 -25.14 14.90
C ARG A 177 11.49 -24.06 15.62
N PHE A 178 10.93 -22.88 15.88
CA PHE A 178 11.71 -21.70 16.31
C PHE A 178 11.24 -21.06 17.62
N GLN A 179 10.18 -21.58 18.27
CA GLN A 179 9.58 -20.97 19.46
C GLN A 179 10.61 -20.68 20.56
N ALA A 180 10.51 -19.47 21.10
CA ALA A 180 11.36 -18.99 22.18
C ALA A 180 10.52 -18.12 23.13
N SER A 181 10.83 -18.16 24.43
CA SER A 181 10.28 -17.19 25.37
C SER A 181 11.29 -16.09 25.62
N ALA A 182 10.86 -14.85 25.39
CA ALA A 182 11.52 -13.63 25.85
C ALA A 182 10.78 -13.03 27.07
N SER A 183 9.53 -13.44 27.29
CA SER A 183 8.71 -13.10 28.46
C SER A 183 9.10 -13.85 29.74
N GLY A 184 9.95 -14.88 29.66
CA GLY A 184 10.46 -15.63 30.82
C GLY A 184 9.58 -16.80 31.27
N GLY A 185 8.62 -17.22 30.44
CA GLY A 185 7.69 -18.31 30.73
C GLY A 185 7.76 -19.47 29.73
N LYS A 186 6.64 -20.16 29.54
CA LYS A 186 6.45 -21.04 28.37
C LYS A 186 6.24 -20.15 27.14
N PRO A 187 6.86 -20.44 25.97
CA PRO A 187 6.65 -19.66 24.76
C PRO A 187 5.17 -19.50 24.41
N ASN A 188 4.71 -18.26 24.25
CA ASN A 188 3.32 -17.93 23.95
C ASN A 188 3.21 -17.17 22.61
N PRO A 189 2.53 -17.71 21.57
CA PRO A 189 2.38 -17.00 20.29
C PRO A 189 1.55 -15.72 20.41
N GLN A 190 0.75 -15.57 21.46
CA GLN A 190 0.01 -14.35 21.77
C GLN A 190 0.84 -13.30 22.50
N ASN A 191 2.06 -13.60 22.95
CA ASN A 191 2.97 -12.60 23.52
C ASN A 191 3.88 -12.01 22.43
N ILE A 192 3.93 -10.68 22.30
CA ILE A 192 4.70 -10.00 21.27
C ILE A 192 6.21 -10.24 21.39
N ASP A 193 6.78 -10.34 22.60
CA ASP A 193 8.23 -10.55 22.77
C ASP A 193 8.63 -11.97 22.38
N ASP A 194 7.83 -12.97 22.77
CA ASP A 194 8.01 -14.38 22.36
C ASP A 194 7.82 -14.54 20.85
N ALA A 195 6.77 -13.94 20.28
CA ALA A 195 6.49 -13.96 18.85
C ALA A 195 7.60 -13.29 18.05
N THR A 196 8.09 -12.11 18.47
CA THR A 196 9.14 -11.43 17.71
C THR A 196 10.51 -12.10 17.85
N LEU A 197 10.85 -12.70 19.00
CA LEU A 197 12.07 -13.50 19.12
C LEU A 197 12.01 -14.76 18.25
N THR A 198 10.86 -15.45 18.24
CA THR A 198 10.58 -16.61 17.38
C THR A 198 10.71 -16.26 15.89
N ALA A 199 10.12 -15.14 15.46
CA ALA A 199 10.23 -14.64 14.10
C ALA A 199 11.68 -14.27 13.73
N GLY A 200 12.38 -13.56 14.61
CA GLY A 200 13.78 -13.19 14.40
C GLY A 200 14.70 -14.41 14.24
N ARG A 201 14.54 -15.44 15.09
CA ARG A 201 15.28 -16.70 14.96
C ARG A 201 14.93 -17.47 13.67
N ALA A 202 13.68 -17.41 13.21
CA ALA A 202 13.28 -17.99 11.93
C ALA A 202 13.88 -17.25 10.71
N LEU A 203 14.00 -15.91 10.78
CA LEU A 203 14.65 -15.10 9.75
C LEU A 203 16.16 -15.39 9.67
N CYS A 204 16.85 -15.39 10.82
CA CYS A 204 18.29 -15.64 10.95
C CYS A 204 18.72 -17.11 10.72
N ALA A 205 17.77 -18.03 10.57
CA ALA A 205 18.03 -19.46 10.47
C ALA A 205 18.97 -19.80 9.30
N GLY A 206 20.01 -20.59 9.57
CA GLY A 206 20.97 -21.05 8.55
C GLY A 206 22.08 -20.07 8.19
N GLY A 207 22.42 -19.11 9.07
CA GLY A 207 23.56 -18.21 8.86
C GLY A 207 23.32 -17.13 7.80
N ARG A 208 22.05 -16.78 7.55
CA ARG A 208 21.61 -15.80 6.56
C ARG A 208 21.99 -14.37 6.94
N ASP A 209 22.69 -13.66 6.05
CA ASP A 209 22.91 -12.22 6.15
C ASP A 209 21.73 -11.43 5.56
N LEU A 210 20.92 -10.81 6.42
CA LEU A 210 19.73 -10.05 6.04
C LEU A 210 20.04 -8.62 5.54
N GLY A 211 21.31 -8.22 5.48
CA GLY A 211 21.75 -7.02 4.75
C GLY A 211 21.76 -7.20 3.23
N GLN A 212 21.71 -8.45 2.73
CA GLN A 212 21.66 -8.74 1.29
C GLN A 212 20.21 -8.87 0.82
N GLY A 213 19.83 -8.17 -0.25
CA GLY A 213 18.43 -8.05 -0.68
C GLY A 213 17.77 -9.38 -1.04
N GLN A 214 18.46 -10.26 -1.78
CA GLN A 214 17.97 -11.60 -2.09
C GLN A 214 17.88 -12.51 -0.86
N THR A 215 18.83 -12.40 0.08
CA THR A 215 18.84 -13.20 1.32
C THR A 215 17.73 -12.75 2.27
N TRP A 216 17.49 -11.44 2.38
CA TRP A 216 16.34 -10.87 3.08
C TRP A 216 15.03 -11.38 2.48
N TRP A 217 14.85 -11.31 1.15
CA TRP A 217 13.66 -11.81 0.48
C TRP A 217 13.42 -13.31 0.74
N ASN A 218 14.47 -14.12 0.66
CA ASN A 218 14.45 -15.56 0.95
C ASN A 218 14.26 -15.89 2.45
N ALA A 219 14.41 -14.90 3.33
CA ALA A 219 14.14 -15.02 4.76
C ALA A 219 12.70 -14.64 5.09
N VAL A 220 12.24 -13.45 4.68
CA VAL A 220 10.88 -12.97 5.01
C VAL A 220 9.80 -13.84 4.34
N SER A 221 10.08 -14.42 3.18
CA SER A 221 9.19 -15.40 2.52
C SER A 221 8.99 -16.71 3.30
N THR A 222 9.82 -17.04 4.31
CA THR A 222 9.52 -18.18 5.21
C THR A 222 8.40 -17.89 6.21
N LEU A 223 8.08 -16.60 6.41
CA LEU A 223 7.00 -16.13 7.28
C LEU A 223 5.78 -15.66 6.49
N GLN A 224 5.99 -15.05 5.32
CA GLN A 224 4.94 -14.50 4.45
C GLN A 224 5.21 -14.84 2.97
N PRO A 225 4.94 -16.07 2.49
CA PRO A 225 5.34 -16.51 1.14
C PRO A 225 4.55 -15.87 -0.02
N ALA A 226 3.46 -15.14 0.25
CA ALA A 226 2.63 -14.53 -0.77
C ALA A 226 3.25 -13.23 -1.34
N PRO A 227 3.36 -13.05 -2.68
CA PRO A 227 3.97 -11.85 -3.26
C PRO A 227 3.31 -10.53 -2.82
N LEU A 228 2.00 -10.51 -2.62
CA LEU A 228 1.27 -9.36 -2.07
C LEU A 228 1.83 -8.92 -0.70
N LEU A 229 2.03 -9.88 0.20
CA LEU A 229 2.58 -9.62 1.53
C LEU A 229 4.07 -9.23 1.43
N MET A 230 4.84 -9.87 0.54
CA MET A 230 6.24 -9.52 0.31
C MET A 230 6.43 -8.08 -0.16
N HIS A 231 5.67 -7.61 -1.15
CA HIS A 231 5.77 -6.22 -1.62
C HIS A 231 5.30 -5.20 -0.57
N ARG A 232 4.24 -5.51 0.19
CA ARG A 232 3.80 -4.65 1.31
C ARG A 232 4.86 -4.59 2.42
N THR A 233 5.41 -5.72 2.84
CA THR A 233 6.45 -5.79 3.88
C THR A 233 7.76 -5.13 3.42
N LEU A 234 8.17 -5.29 2.16
CA LEU A 234 9.31 -4.57 1.58
C LEU A 234 9.07 -3.05 1.60
N ALA A 235 7.88 -2.59 1.19
CA ALA A 235 7.56 -1.18 1.20
C ALA A 235 7.61 -0.58 2.62
N THR A 236 6.95 -1.22 3.58
CA THR A 236 6.96 -0.83 4.99
C THR A 236 8.37 -0.84 5.58
N VAL A 237 9.24 -1.78 5.20
CA VAL A 237 10.66 -1.78 5.60
C VAL A 237 11.42 -0.55 5.09
N ASN A 238 11.23 -0.13 3.83
CA ASN A 238 11.90 1.07 3.32
C ASN A 238 11.40 2.34 4.03
N VAL A 239 10.09 2.43 4.31
CA VAL A 239 9.48 3.56 5.05
C VAL A 239 10.01 3.62 6.48
N TYR A 240 9.90 2.52 7.25
CA TYR A 240 10.41 2.45 8.62
C TYR A 240 11.93 2.63 8.69
N GLY A 241 12.66 2.13 7.69
CA GLY A 241 14.08 2.35 7.48
C GLY A 241 14.45 3.81 7.29
N THR A 242 13.63 4.57 6.54
CA THR A 242 13.85 5.99 6.24
C THR A 242 13.48 6.88 7.43
N VAL A 243 12.29 6.69 8.01
CA VAL A 243 11.83 7.48 9.17
C VAL A 243 12.68 7.20 10.41
N GLY A 244 13.04 5.93 10.65
CA GLY A 244 13.84 5.54 11.81
C GLY A 244 15.30 6.04 11.78
N GLN A 245 15.83 6.39 10.59
CA GLN A 245 17.15 7.01 10.43
C GLN A 245 17.11 8.54 10.50
N SER A 246 15.92 9.14 10.41
CA SER A 246 15.79 10.60 10.39
C SER A 246 16.13 11.22 11.75
N PRO A 247 16.91 12.32 11.79
CA PRO A 247 17.05 13.14 12.99
C PRO A 247 15.79 13.97 13.28
N GLN A 248 14.93 14.19 12.28
CA GLN A 248 13.72 15.02 12.34
C GLN A 248 12.44 14.17 12.22
N PRO A 249 11.29 14.62 12.77
CA PRO A 249 10.02 13.94 12.56
C PRO A 249 9.67 13.83 11.06
N PRO A 250 8.99 12.75 10.64
CA PRO A 250 8.58 12.59 9.24
C PRO A 250 7.57 13.66 8.83
N ASN A 251 7.57 14.05 7.56
CA ASN A 251 6.48 14.84 7.01
C ASN A 251 5.19 14.00 7.06
N ALA A 252 4.22 14.42 7.86
CA ALA A 252 3.01 13.66 8.13
C ALA A 252 2.16 13.42 6.86
N ALA A 253 2.12 14.38 5.94
CA ALA A 253 1.37 14.24 4.69
C ALA A 253 2.04 13.21 3.75
N ALA A 254 3.36 13.25 3.62
CA ALA A 254 4.13 12.28 2.86
C ALA A 254 4.03 10.86 3.45
N LEU A 255 4.12 10.72 4.77
CA LEU A 255 3.97 9.43 5.45
C LEU A 255 2.55 8.86 5.29
N SER A 256 1.52 9.70 5.39
CA SER A 256 0.13 9.30 5.12
C SER A 256 -0.04 8.83 3.67
N ALA A 257 0.44 9.60 2.69
CA ALA A 257 0.36 9.27 1.27
C ALA A 257 1.08 7.95 0.93
N VAL A 258 2.27 7.71 1.48
CA VAL A 258 2.99 6.45 1.26
C VAL A 258 2.30 5.27 1.96
N ASN A 259 1.80 5.44 3.19
CA ASN A 259 1.02 4.38 3.85
C ASN A 259 -0.25 4.03 3.06
N PHE A 260 -0.98 5.02 2.55
CA PHE A 260 -2.11 4.80 1.64
C PHE A 260 -1.70 3.98 0.42
N ALA A 261 -0.56 4.31 -0.21
CA ALA A 261 -0.05 3.59 -1.38
C ALA A 261 0.36 2.14 -1.06
N ILE A 262 0.92 1.87 0.13
CA ILE A 262 1.20 0.50 0.62
C ILE A 262 -0.08 -0.33 0.67
N ASP A 263 -1.18 0.23 1.19
CA ASP A 263 -2.47 -0.46 1.23
C ASP A 263 -3.04 -0.74 -0.17
N LYS A 264 -2.61 -0.02 -1.21
CA LYS A 264 -3.07 -0.23 -2.59
C LYS A 264 -2.21 -1.24 -3.36
N ILE A 265 -1.03 -1.62 -2.86
CA ILE A 265 -0.23 -2.71 -3.43
C ILE A 265 -1.11 -3.95 -3.59
N GLY A 266 -1.10 -4.53 -4.79
CA GLY A 266 -1.94 -5.66 -5.19
C GLY A 266 -3.19 -5.33 -6.00
N LEU A 267 -3.64 -4.07 -6.05
CA LEU A 267 -4.77 -3.64 -6.90
C LEU A 267 -4.32 -3.49 -8.37
N PRO A 268 -5.21 -3.67 -9.37
CA PRO A 268 -4.85 -3.54 -10.79
C PRO A 268 -4.34 -2.16 -11.17
N TYR A 269 -3.52 -2.13 -12.23
CA TYR A 269 -3.45 -0.98 -13.11
C TYR A 269 -4.77 -0.83 -13.89
N VAL A 270 -5.30 0.39 -13.94
CA VAL A 270 -6.47 0.76 -14.75
C VAL A 270 -6.15 2.09 -15.42
N TRP A 271 -6.13 2.15 -16.76
CA TRP A 271 -5.90 3.41 -17.48
C TRP A 271 -6.99 4.44 -17.16
N GLY A 272 -6.61 5.62 -16.65
CA GLY A 272 -7.56 6.63 -16.16
C GLY A 272 -8.10 6.36 -14.75
N GLY A 273 -7.70 5.26 -14.10
CA GLY A 273 -8.28 4.77 -12.86
C GLY A 273 -7.85 5.55 -11.61
N ASN A 274 -8.79 5.71 -10.68
CA ASN A 274 -8.70 6.55 -9.48
C ASN A 274 -8.87 5.74 -8.18
N GLY A 275 -8.92 4.41 -8.28
CA GLY A 275 -9.21 3.49 -7.19
C GLY A 275 -10.68 3.36 -6.83
N THR A 276 -10.97 2.43 -5.92
CA THR A 276 -12.34 2.00 -5.60
C THR A 276 -13.23 3.09 -5.00
N GLY A 277 -12.63 4.10 -4.36
CA GLY A 277 -13.35 5.30 -3.91
C GLY A 277 -13.87 6.19 -5.05
N GLY A 278 -13.28 6.08 -6.25
CA GLY A 278 -13.77 6.69 -7.49
C GLY A 278 -14.63 5.75 -8.36
N GLY A 279 -14.89 4.52 -7.90
CA GLY A 279 -15.60 3.49 -8.66
C GLY A 279 -14.71 2.59 -9.53
N ASP A 280 -13.41 2.88 -9.67
CA ASP A 280 -12.47 2.08 -10.45
C ASP A 280 -11.96 0.86 -9.66
N PRO A 281 -11.75 -0.32 -10.27
CA PRO A 281 -11.19 -1.47 -9.58
C PRO A 281 -9.71 -1.29 -9.17
N GLY A 282 -9.04 -0.24 -9.67
CA GLY A 282 -7.63 0.06 -9.45
C GLY A 282 -7.23 1.45 -9.96
N PHE A 283 -5.95 1.65 -10.24
CA PHE A 283 -5.36 2.99 -10.45
C PHE A 283 -4.52 3.07 -11.73
N ASP A 284 -4.40 4.23 -12.36
CA ASP A 284 -3.18 4.55 -13.13
C ASP A 284 -2.12 5.17 -12.21
N CYS A 285 -0.90 5.30 -12.73
CA CYS A 285 0.26 5.84 -12.03
C CYS A 285 -0.01 7.18 -11.33
N SER A 286 -0.65 8.11 -12.04
CA SER A 286 -1.00 9.44 -11.53
C SER A 286 -2.30 9.46 -10.73
N GLY A 287 -3.22 8.54 -10.97
CA GLY A 287 -4.40 8.33 -10.12
C GLY A 287 -4.03 7.84 -8.73
N LEU A 288 -3.05 6.92 -8.63
CA LEU A 288 -2.50 6.43 -7.36
C LEU A 288 -1.87 7.57 -6.56
N THR A 289 -1.03 8.40 -7.19
CA THR A 289 -0.37 9.53 -6.50
C THR A 289 -1.37 10.61 -6.08
N THR A 290 -2.35 10.95 -6.93
CA THR A 290 -3.43 11.87 -6.58
C THR A 290 -4.23 11.37 -5.38
N ALA A 291 -4.64 10.09 -5.35
CA ALA A 291 -5.42 9.53 -4.25
C ALA A 291 -4.61 9.41 -2.95
N ALA A 292 -3.32 9.05 -3.05
CA ALA A 292 -2.39 9.00 -1.93
C ALA A 292 -2.28 10.36 -1.23
N TYR A 293 -1.95 11.43 -1.98
CA TYR A 293 -1.84 12.76 -1.38
C TYR A 293 -3.20 13.37 -1.00
N ALA A 294 -4.30 13.02 -1.67
CA ALA A 294 -5.65 13.40 -1.24
C ALA A 294 -6.01 12.84 0.14
N SER A 295 -5.57 11.61 0.47
CA SER A 295 -5.71 11.03 1.83
C SER A 295 -4.88 11.75 2.90
N ALA A 296 -3.95 12.59 2.48
CA ALA A 296 -3.15 13.49 3.31
C ALA A 296 -3.65 14.96 3.28
N GLY A 297 -4.78 15.23 2.60
CA GLY A 297 -5.33 16.59 2.42
C GLY A 297 -4.63 17.43 1.34
N VAL A 298 -3.61 16.90 0.66
CA VAL A 298 -2.82 17.62 -0.35
C VAL A 298 -3.39 17.35 -1.74
N LYS A 299 -3.78 18.41 -2.46
CA LYS A 299 -4.35 18.29 -3.81
C LYS A 299 -3.25 18.24 -4.87
N LEU A 300 -3.07 17.10 -5.51
CA LEU A 300 -2.29 16.97 -6.74
C LEU A 300 -3.15 17.17 -8.00
N MET A 301 -2.50 17.56 -9.09
CA MET A 301 -3.07 17.49 -10.44
C MET A 301 -3.24 16.04 -10.90
N ARG A 302 -4.10 15.76 -11.89
CA ARG A 302 -4.52 14.39 -12.20
C ARG A 302 -3.56 13.58 -13.09
N THR A 303 -2.72 14.19 -13.92
CA THR A 303 -1.85 13.47 -14.87
C THR A 303 -0.38 13.58 -14.49
N ALA A 304 0.44 12.58 -14.81
CA ALA A 304 1.87 12.58 -14.50
C ALA A 304 2.59 13.86 -14.99
N HIS A 305 2.25 14.36 -16.18
CA HIS A 305 2.77 15.62 -16.73
C HIS A 305 2.27 16.87 -15.98
N THR A 306 0.99 16.95 -15.63
CA THR A 306 0.49 18.11 -14.84
C THR A 306 1.03 18.10 -13.41
N GLN A 307 1.23 16.92 -12.81
CA GLN A 307 1.94 16.76 -11.53
C GLN A 307 3.41 17.20 -11.65
N TYR A 308 4.13 16.77 -12.70
CA TYR A 308 5.51 17.17 -12.93
C TYR A 308 5.66 18.70 -12.98
N HIS A 309 4.79 19.41 -13.70
CA HIS A 309 4.87 20.87 -13.76
C HIS A 309 4.31 21.60 -12.52
N SER A 310 3.54 20.93 -11.64
CA SER A 310 2.99 21.56 -10.44
C SER A 310 3.84 21.42 -9.16
N VAL A 311 4.79 20.47 -9.11
CA VAL A 311 5.60 20.22 -7.88
C VAL A 311 7.02 20.80 -7.95
N SER A 312 7.52 21.28 -6.80
CA SER A 312 8.90 21.74 -6.64
C SER A 312 9.90 20.64 -6.99
N LYS A 313 10.85 20.91 -7.89
CA LYS A 313 11.85 19.91 -8.34
C LYS A 313 12.86 19.62 -7.24
N VAL A 314 13.29 18.36 -7.12
CA VAL A 314 14.34 17.92 -6.18
C VAL A 314 15.36 17.03 -6.86
N THR A 315 16.61 17.11 -6.42
CA THR A 315 17.75 16.30 -6.92
C THR A 315 18.03 15.07 -6.05
N ASP A 316 17.67 15.13 -4.76
CA ASP A 316 17.75 14.03 -3.79
C ASP A 316 16.32 13.68 -3.32
N PRO A 317 15.74 12.56 -3.78
CA PRO A 317 14.38 12.16 -3.42
C PRO A 317 14.28 11.72 -1.95
N GLN A 318 13.28 12.26 -1.27
CA GLN A 318 12.92 11.95 0.12
C GLN A 318 11.55 11.28 0.17
N LEU A 319 11.21 10.66 1.31
CA LEU A 319 9.98 9.89 1.49
C LEU A 319 8.74 10.68 1.01
N GLY A 320 7.99 10.10 0.08
CA GLY A 320 6.79 10.66 -0.56
C GLY A 320 7.02 11.41 -1.87
N ASP A 321 8.25 11.87 -2.17
CA ASP A 321 8.54 12.62 -3.39
C ASP A 321 8.12 11.85 -4.65
N LEU A 322 7.54 12.57 -5.61
CA LEU A 322 7.09 12.00 -6.86
C LEU A 322 8.27 11.79 -7.80
N ILE A 323 8.41 10.57 -8.31
CA ILE A 323 9.38 10.14 -9.32
C ILE A 323 8.71 10.17 -10.69
N PHE A 324 9.30 10.81 -11.70
CA PHE A 324 8.69 11.00 -13.02
C PHE A 324 9.52 10.41 -14.16
N TYR A 325 8.84 9.98 -15.23
CA TYR A 325 9.49 9.43 -16.45
C TYR A 325 8.86 9.98 -17.73
N GLY A 326 9.69 10.12 -18.76
CA GLY A 326 9.37 10.69 -20.07
C GLY A 326 10.24 11.91 -20.41
N GLU A 327 9.81 12.68 -21.40
CA GLU A 327 10.50 13.90 -21.85
C GLU A 327 9.79 15.14 -21.27
N PRO A 328 10.43 15.91 -20.35
CA PRO A 328 9.85 17.10 -19.71
C PRO A 328 9.19 18.11 -20.66
N ASN A 329 9.74 18.29 -21.85
CA ASN A 329 9.26 19.31 -22.80
C ASN A 329 8.11 18.84 -23.70
N THR A 330 7.73 17.55 -23.66
CA THR A 330 6.69 17.01 -24.56
C THR A 330 5.70 16.08 -23.89
N LYS A 331 6.15 15.12 -23.07
CA LYS A 331 5.30 14.15 -22.37
C LYS A 331 6.05 13.46 -21.25
N ILE A 332 5.67 13.78 -20.02
CA ILE A 332 5.84 12.87 -18.87
C ILE A 332 4.70 11.87 -18.92
N HIS A 333 5.00 10.57 -18.96
CA HIS A 333 4.00 9.51 -19.14
C HIS A 333 3.80 8.65 -17.90
N HIS A 334 4.75 8.61 -16.97
CA HIS A 334 4.68 7.78 -15.77
C HIS A 334 5.08 8.54 -14.49
N VAL A 335 4.55 8.10 -13.35
CA VAL A 335 4.85 8.65 -12.02
C VAL A 335 4.69 7.61 -10.90
N GLY A 336 5.52 7.69 -9.84
CA GLY A 336 5.40 6.88 -8.62
C GLY A 336 5.79 7.66 -7.36
N LEU A 337 5.47 7.14 -6.16
CA LEU A 337 5.91 7.73 -4.88
C LEU A 337 7.23 7.09 -4.42
N TYR A 338 8.25 7.89 -4.14
CA TYR A 338 9.49 7.42 -3.53
C TYR A 338 9.29 6.97 -2.08
N ILE A 339 9.84 5.82 -1.71
CA ILE A 339 9.67 5.21 -0.37
C ILE A 339 10.99 5.04 0.40
N GLY A 340 12.08 5.65 -0.09
CA GLY A 340 13.43 5.42 0.42
C GLY A 340 14.14 4.27 -0.27
N ASN A 341 15.41 4.04 0.07
CA ASN A 341 16.24 2.93 -0.42
C ASN A 341 16.25 2.74 -1.95
N GLN A 342 16.22 3.82 -2.73
CA GLN A 342 16.12 3.76 -4.20
C GLN A 342 14.88 3.01 -4.71
N GLN A 343 13.79 2.97 -3.94
CA GLN A 343 12.55 2.29 -4.31
C GLN A 343 11.36 3.25 -4.35
N MET A 344 10.35 2.89 -5.15
CA MET A 344 9.07 3.58 -5.27
C MET A 344 7.90 2.61 -5.25
N ILE A 345 6.71 3.12 -4.96
CA ILE A 345 5.43 2.46 -5.23
C ILE A 345 4.78 3.15 -6.44
N ASP A 346 4.38 2.35 -7.42
CA ASP A 346 3.70 2.81 -8.63
C ASP A 346 2.61 1.82 -9.08
N ALA A 347 1.69 2.32 -9.91
CA ALA A 347 0.80 1.51 -10.73
C ALA A 347 1.42 1.47 -12.15
N PRO A 348 2.14 0.41 -12.56
CA PRO A 348 3.09 0.54 -13.67
C PRO A 348 2.44 0.68 -15.05
N GLN A 349 1.65 -0.33 -15.46
CA GLN A 349 1.03 -0.42 -16.79
C GLN A 349 -0.04 -1.51 -16.83
N THR A 350 -0.86 -1.51 -17.88
CA THR A 350 -1.93 -2.50 -18.13
C THR A 350 -1.42 -3.94 -18.00
N GLY A 351 -2.19 -4.78 -17.30
CA GLY A 351 -1.81 -6.17 -17.04
C GLY A 351 -0.86 -6.38 -15.86
N GLN A 352 -0.54 -5.34 -15.09
CA GLN A 352 0.21 -5.44 -13.82
C GLN A 352 -0.62 -4.87 -12.65
N ALA A 353 -0.19 -5.15 -11.42
CA ALA A 353 -0.74 -4.59 -10.20
C ALA A 353 0.15 -3.45 -9.64
N VAL A 354 -0.42 -2.62 -8.76
CA VAL A 354 0.34 -1.69 -7.90
C VAL A 354 1.37 -2.49 -7.09
N GLN A 355 2.64 -2.09 -7.15
CA GLN A 355 3.74 -2.86 -6.56
C GLN A 355 4.94 -1.98 -6.20
N VAL A 356 6.07 -2.60 -5.84
CA VAL A 356 7.32 -1.91 -5.46
C VAL A 356 8.39 -2.17 -6.52
N HIS A 357 9.07 -1.10 -6.95
CA HIS A 357 10.13 -1.14 -7.94
C HIS A 357 11.32 -0.27 -7.55
N THR A 358 12.52 -0.63 -8.01
CA THR A 358 13.67 0.29 -7.98
C THR A 358 13.36 1.50 -8.85
N TYR A 359 13.48 2.71 -8.31
CA TYR A 359 13.05 3.94 -8.97
C TYR A 359 13.97 4.38 -10.13
N ARG A 360 15.14 3.75 -10.29
CA ARG A 360 16.01 3.94 -11.46
C ARG A 360 16.63 2.64 -11.94
N LYS A 361 16.85 2.58 -13.26
CA LYS A 361 17.47 1.48 -14.01
C LYS A 361 18.34 2.09 -15.13
N ARG A 362 19.46 1.45 -15.49
CA ARG A 362 20.31 1.96 -16.57
C ARG A 362 19.55 1.95 -17.90
N GLY A 363 19.37 3.14 -18.50
CA GLY A 363 18.57 3.31 -19.72
C GLY A 363 17.08 3.55 -19.47
N ASP A 364 16.68 3.90 -18.24
CA ASP A 364 15.39 4.55 -18.01
C ASP A 364 15.33 5.96 -18.62
N ASP A 365 14.10 6.45 -18.83
CA ASP A 365 13.78 7.82 -19.22
C ASP A 365 13.33 8.65 -18.01
N TYR A 366 14.03 8.50 -16.88
CA TYR A 366 13.79 9.29 -15.67
C TYR A 366 13.91 10.80 -15.94
N ALA A 367 12.81 11.52 -15.73
CA ALA A 367 12.65 12.94 -16.02
C ALA A 367 13.00 13.85 -14.83
N GLY A 368 13.19 13.26 -13.64
CA GLY A 368 13.44 13.96 -12.38
C GLY A 368 12.49 13.54 -11.26
N ALA A 369 12.69 14.14 -10.10
CA ALA A 369 11.82 14.00 -8.93
C ALA A 369 11.24 15.37 -8.52
N GLY A 370 10.15 15.35 -7.75
CA GLY A 370 9.62 16.58 -7.18
C GLY A 370 8.69 16.37 -5.99
N ARG A 371 8.68 17.37 -5.09
CA ARG A 371 8.07 17.32 -3.77
C ARG A 371 6.70 17.99 -3.75
N PRO A 372 5.61 17.24 -3.48
CA PRO A 372 4.33 17.83 -3.16
C PRO A 372 4.43 18.66 -1.86
N THR A 373 3.89 19.87 -1.90
CA THR A 373 3.70 20.74 -0.74
C THR A 373 2.22 20.84 -0.42
N ALA A 374 1.89 20.98 0.87
CA ALA A 374 0.57 21.42 1.31
C ALA A 374 0.44 22.95 1.14
#